data_AF-A0A956TE63-F1
#
_entry.id   AF-A0A956TE63-F1
#
_cell.length_a   1.000
_cell.length_b   1.000
_cell.length_c   1.000
_cell.angle_alpha   90.00
_cell.angle_beta   90.00
_cell.angle_gamma   90.00
#
_symmetry.space_group_name_H-M   'P 1'
#
loop_
_entity.id
_entity.type
_entity.pdbx_description
1 polymer ?
#
loop_
_entity_poly.entity_id
_entity_poly.type
_entity_poly.pdbx_seq_one_letter_code
_entity_poly.pdbx_strand_id
1 'polypeptide(L)'
;MALVSTRLFKFALLLTLALCAPAISQNPGDMGLTREQAAALQKIRSGYAAKRQDVLEQLRVKKLDLMQLLKANDPEAPKIKAKLREIMDVELKLQHLYVDEMFDCRSQMNDEQWTHYRRNVIRLMMNE
;
A
#
# COMPACT_ATOMS: atom_id res chain seq x y z
N MET A 1 8.08 -36.86 2.14
CA MET A 1 7.21 -35.78 2.68
C MET A 1 7.90 -34.44 2.47
N ALA A 2 7.60 -33.71 1.38
CA ALA A 2 7.99 -32.30 1.22
C ALA A 2 7.23 -31.69 0.02
N LEU A 3 5.90 -31.65 0.10
CA LEU A 3 5.03 -31.05 -0.95
C LEU A 3 4.08 -30.00 -0.38
N VAL A 4 4.41 -29.44 0.79
CA VAL A 4 3.66 -28.39 1.47
C VAL A 4 4.59 -27.23 1.77
N SER A 5 4.97 -26.43 0.76
CA SER A 5 5.60 -25.13 1.07
C SER A 5 5.65 -24.11 -0.06
N THR A 6 5.47 -24.50 -1.32
CA THR A 6 5.57 -23.52 -2.43
C THR A 6 4.28 -22.73 -2.69
N ARG A 7 3.11 -23.23 -2.24
CA ARG A 7 1.81 -22.55 -2.42
C ARG A 7 1.50 -21.51 -1.33
N LEU A 8 1.88 -21.78 -0.08
CA LEU A 8 1.72 -20.84 1.04
C LEU A 8 2.67 -19.63 0.93
N PHE A 9 3.87 -19.83 0.39
CA PHE A 9 4.82 -18.74 0.17
C PHE A 9 4.37 -17.73 -0.89
N LYS A 10 3.62 -18.18 -1.90
CA LYS A 10 2.99 -17.27 -2.86
C LYS A 10 1.92 -16.41 -2.20
N PHE A 11 1.14 -16.96 -1.27
CA PHE A 11 0.05 -16.22 -0.60
C PHE A 11 0.55 -15.13 0.34
N ALA A 12 1.64 -15.35 1.08
CA ALA A 12 2.18 -14.33 1.99
C ALA A 12 2.88 -13.18 1.25
N LEU A 13 3.48 -13.44 0.08
CA LEU A 13 4.16 -12.41 -0.71
C LEU A 13 3.19 -11.64 -1.64
N LEU A 14 2.01 -12.20 -1.93
CA LEU A 14 1.00 -11.60 -2.82
C LEU A 14 0.10 -10.57 -2.12
N LEU A 15 0.07 -10.52 -0.79
CA LEU A 15 -0.86 -9.62 -0.09
C LEU A 15 -0.51 -8.13 -0.23
N THR A 16 0.71 -7.78 -0.66
CA THR A 16 1.07 -6.37 -0.93
C THR A 16 0.71 -5.88 -2.33
N LEU A 17 0.38 -6.76 -3.28
CA LEU A 17 0.13 -6.36 -4.66
C LEU A 17 -1.33 -5.91 -4.93
N ALA A 18 -2.27 -6.21 -4.05
CA ALA A 18 -3.69 -5.97 -4.32
C ALA A 18 -4.25 -4.64 -3.78
N LEU A 19 -3.52 -3.90 -2.94
CA LEU A 19 -4.05 -2.68 -2.32
C LEU A 19 -3.59 -1.38 -2.99
N CYS A 20 -2.78 -1.44 -4.06
CA CYS A 20 -2.02 -0.27 -4.55
C CYS A 20 -1.83 -0.22 -6.06
N ALA A 21 -2.90 -0.18 -6.85
CA ALA A 21 -2.86 0.41 -8.20
C ALA A 21 -4.25 0.87 -8.65
N PRO A 22 -4.41 2.09 -9.23
CA PRO A 22 -3.66 3.33 -9.04
C PRO A 22 -4.31 4.18 -7.94
N ALA A 23 -3.68 5.32 -7.63
CA ALA A 23 -4.28 6.45 -6.93
C ALA A 23 -5.78 6.51 -7.16
N ILE A 24 -6.55 6.70 -6.08
CA ILE A 24 -7.98 7.01 -6.05
C ILE A 24 -8.32 7.94 -7.22
N SER A 25 -8.63 7.32 -8.37
CA SER A 25 -8.81 8.00 -9.65
C SER A 25 -10.25 8.45 -9.66
N GLN A 26 -10.54 9.42 -8.81
CA GLN A 26 -11.82 10.09 -8.83
C GLN A 26 -11.73 11.12 -9.95
N ASN A 27 -12.64 11.02 -10.92
CA ASN A 27 -13.02 12.20 -11.68
C ASN A 27 -13.60 13.20 -10.65
N PRO A 28 -13.01 14.38 -10.46
CA PRO A 28 -13.49 15.35 -9.46
C PRO A 28 -14.94 15.82 -9.70
N GLY A 29 -15.50 15.55 -10.90
CA GLY A 29 -16.88 15.84 -11.27
C GLY A 29 -17.94 15.01 -10.52
N ASP A 30 -17.63 13.79 -10.06
CA ASP A 30 -18.64 12.90 -9.45
C ASP A 30 -18.93 13.22 -7.98
N MET A 31 -18.07 14.02 -7.33
CA MET A 31 -18.18 14.40 -5.92
C MET A 31 -18.61 15.86 -5.70
N GLY A 32 -18.90 16.61 -6.76
CA GLY A 32 -19.22 18.04 -6.63
C GLY A 32 -18.10 18.83 -5.95
N LEU A 33 -16.84 18.46 -6.19
CA LEU A 33 -15.69 19.18 -5.62
C LEU A 33 -15.53 20.54 -6.31
N THR A 34 -15.22 21.58 -5.52
CA THR A 34 -14.79 22.85 -6.11
C THR A 34 -13.41 22.68 -6.76
N ARG A 35 -13.06 23.61 -7.66
CA ARG A 35 -11.73 23.62 -8.29
C ARG A 35 -10.60 23.70 -7.24
N GLU A 36 -10.83 24.46 -6.17
CA GLU A 36 -9.87 24.60 -5.07
C GLU A 36 -9.72 23.30 -4.28
N GLN A 37 -10.84 22.64 -3.93
CA GLN A 37 -10.81 21.33 -3.26
C GLN A 37 -10.10 20.29 -4.12
N ALA A 38 -10.40 20.24 -5.42
CA ALA A 38 -9.77 19.32 -6.36
C ALA A 38 -8.25 19.55 -6.45
N ALA A 39 -7.80 20.80 -6.52
CA ALA A 39 -6.38 21.14 -6.53
C ALA A 39 -5.68 20.77 -5.21
N ALA A 40 -6.32 21.03 -4.07
CA ALA A 40 -5.81 20.66 -2.75
C ALA A 40 -5.65 19.14 -2.60
N LEU A 41 -6.67 18.37 -3.00
CA LEU A 41 -6.62 16.91 -3.01
C LEU A 41 -5.52 16.38 -3.93
N GLN A 42 -5.37 16.95 -5.13
CA GLN A 42 -4.29 16.57 -6.04
C GLN A 42 -2.92 16.78 -5.39
N LYS A 43 -2.71 17.93 -4.75
CA LYS A 43 -1.45 18.23 -4.04
C LYS A 43 -1.16 17.23 -2.91
N ILE A 44 -2.16 16.91 -2.09
CA ILE A 44 -2.06 15.89 -1.03
C ILE A 44 -1.65 14.54 -1.63
N ARG A 45 -2.39 14.08 -2.65
CA ARG A 45 -2.14 12.79 -3.31
C ARG A 45 -0.75 12.70 -3.93
N SER A 46 -0.30 13.76 -4.62
CA SER A 46 1.06 13.81 -5.18
C SER A 46 2.13 13.74 -4.10
N GLY A 47 1.92 14.42 -2.96
CA GLY A 47 2.83 14.37 -1.82
C GLY A 47 2.95 12.96 -1.23
N TYR A 48 1.83 12.28 -1.02
CA TYR A 48 1.85 10.90 -0.52
C TYR A 48 2.34 9.90 -1.57
N ALA A 49 2.07 10.11 -2.86
CA ALA A 49 2.60 9.27 -3.93
C ALA A 49 4.13 9.26 -3.93
N ALA A 50 4.77 10.44 -3.75
CA ALA A 50 6.22 10.54 -3.62
C ALA A 50 6.73 9.78 -2.37
N LYS A 51 6.12 10.01 -1.19
CA LYS A 51 6.49 9.29 0.04
C LYS A 51 6.36 7.77 -0.10
N ARG A 52 5.29 7.30 -0.76
CA ARG A 52 5.08 5.88 -1.00
C ARG A 52 6.10 5.29 -1.94
N GLN A 53 6.53 6.03 -2.97
CA GLN A 53 7.57 5.58 -3.89
C GLN A 53 8.87 5.25 -3.14
N ASP A 54 9.27 6.09 -2.18
CA ASP A 54 10.45 5.86 -1.36
C ASP A 54 10.31 4.59 -0.50
N VAL A 55 9.14 4.36 0.08
CA VAL A 55 8.85 3.16 0.88
C VAL A 55 8.79 1.90 0.01
N LEU A 56 8.23 2.00 -1.20
CA LEU A 56 8.16 0.91 -2.16
C LEU A 56 9.56 0.48 -2.63
N GLU A 57 10.49 1.42 -2.85
CA GLU A 57 11.87 1.05 -3.19
C GLU A 57 12.57 0.36 -2.02
N GLN A 58 12.38 0.83 -0.78
CA GLN A 58 12.88 0.13 0.42
C GLN A 58 12.33 -1.30 0.51
N LEU A 59 11.02 -1.47 0.24
CA LEU A 59 10.38 -2.78 0.23
C LEU A 59 10.97 -3.68 -0.87
N ARG A 60 11.24 -3.12 -2.05
CA ARG A 60 11.86 -3.82 -3.18
C ARG A 60 13.25 -4.37 -2.80
N VAL A 61 14.09 -3.53 -2.21
CA VAL A 61 15.43 -3.92 -1.74
C VAL A 61 15.34 -5.04 -0.72
N LYS A 62 14.48 -4.90 0.31
CA LYS A 62 14.32 -5.94 1.34
C LYS A 62 13.78 -7.27 0.78
N LYS A 63 12.89 -7.22 -0.22
CA LYS A 63 12.40 -8.42 -0.90
C LYS A 63 13.53 -9.09 -1.71
N LEU A 64 14.43 -8.33 -2.32
CA LEU A 64 15.62 -8.88 -2.97
C LEU A 64 16.57 -9.53 -1.96
N ASP A 65 16.83 -8.90 -0.81
CA ASP A 65 17.63 -9.50 0.27
C ASP A 65 17.04 -10.84 0.72
N LEU A 66 15.71 -10.90 0.92
CA LEU A 66 15.02 -12.13 1.30
C LEU A 66 15.22 -13.22 0.22
N MET A 67 15.10 -12.86 -1.06
CA MET A 67 15.35 -13.80 -2.16
C MET A 67 16.78 -14.31 -2.17
N GLN A 68 17.77 -13.48 -1.81
CA GLN A 68 19.16 -13.91 -1.70
C GLN A 68 19.35 -14.90 -0.53
N LEU A 69 18.77 -14.61 0.64
CA LEU A 69 18.82 -15.50 1.80
C LEU A 69 18.18 -16.87 1.51
N LEU A 70 17.09 -16.90 0.75
CA LEU A 70 16.42 -18.14 0.35
C LEU A 70 17.19 -18.94 -0.72
N LYS A 71 18.07 -18.29 -1.48
CA LYS A 71 18.90 -18.92 -2.52
C LYS A 71 20.28 -19.37 -2.03
N ALA A 72 20.62 -19.07 -0.78
CA ALA A 72 21.88 -19.51 -0.19
C ALA A 72 21.97 -21.05 -0.14
N ASN A 73 23.18 -21.59 -0.23
CA ASN A 73 23.43 -23.04 -0.17
C ASN A 73 22.95 -23.65 1.16
N ASP A 74 23.01 -22.88 2.24
CA ASP A 74 22.49 -23.25 3.55
C ASP A 74 21.60 -22.11 4.10
N PRO A 75 20.28 -22.12 3.82
CA PRO A 75 19.38 -21.06 4.23
C PRO A 75 19.05 -21.14 5.74
N GLU A 76 19.49 -20.14 6.50
CA GLU A 76 19.23 -20.06 7.94
C GLU A 76 17.84 -19.49 8.25
N ALA A 77 16.95 -20.34 8.77
CA ALA A 77 15.60 -19.96 9.15
C ALA A 77 15.52 -18.72 10.08
N PRO A 78 16.40 -18.52 11.08
CA PRO A 78 16.39 -17.31 11.91
C PRO A 78 16.61 -16.03 11.10
N LYS A 79 17.54 -16.04 10.13
CA LYS A 79 17.86 -14.88 9.28
C LYS A 79 16.69 -14.55 8.35
N ILE A 80 16.06 -15.57 7.77
CA ILE A 80 14.88 -15.42 6.93
C ILE A 80 13.72 -14.81 7.72
N LYS A 81 13.43 -15.33 8.93
CA LYS A 81 12.38 -14.80 9.81
C LYS A 81 12.66 -13.36 10.27
N ALA A 82 13.93 -13.00 10.48
CA ALA A 82 14.31 -11.62 10.78
C ALA A 82 14.03 -10.69 9.59
N LYS A 83 14.44 -11.09 8.37
CA LYS A 83 14.18 -10.30 7.17
C LYS A 83 12.69 -10.16 6.86
N LEU A 84 11.89 -11.20 7.09
CA LEU A 84 10.43 -11.12 6.97
C LEU A 84 9.81 -10.08 7.91
N ARG A 85 10.29 -9.99 9.16
CA ARG A 85 9.84 -8.95 10.10
C ARG A 85 10.18 -7.55 9.61
N GLU A 86 11.40 -7.34 9.11
CA GLU A 86 11.76 -6.05 8.51
C GLU A 86 10.88 -5.68 7.31
N ILE A 87 10.49 -6.66 6.49
CA ILE A 87 9.57 -6.45 5.37
C ILE A 87 8.20 -6.01 5.90
N MET A 88 7.66 -6.72 6.89
CA MET A 88 6.38 -6.38 7.52
C MET A 88 6.39 -4.96 8.11
N ASP A 89 7.47 -4.54 8.75
CA ASP A 89 7.60 -3.19 9.31
C ASP A 89 7.53 -2.11 8.21
N VAL A 90 8.11 -2.38 7.03
CA VAL A 90 8.06 -1.47 5.88
C VAL A 90 6.68 -1.49 5.21
N GLU A 91 6.03 -2.64 5.14
CA GLU A 91 4.65 -2.76 4.64
C GLU A 91 3.67 -2.01 5.55
N LEU A 92 3.84 -2.10 6.87
CA LEU A 92 3.05 -1.33 7.83
C LEU A 92 3.20 0.18 7.63
N LYS A 93 4.44 0.66 7.40
CA LYS A 93 4.68 2.07 7.06
C LYS A 93 3.95 2.48 5.78
N LEU A 94 3.94 1.63 4.76
CA LEU A 94 3.20 1.88 3.53
C LEU A 94 1.69 1.99 3.80
N GLN A 95 1.13 1.11 4.63
CA GLN A 95 -0.28 1.15 5.02
C GLN A 95 -0.63 2.42 5.80
N HIS A 96 0.22 2.85 6.74
CA HIS A 96 0.05 4.11 7.45
C HIS A 96 -0.03 5.30 6.49
N LEU A 97 0.83 5.36 5.46
CA LEU A 97 0.78 6.45 4.47
C LEU A 97 -0.55 6.52 3.70
N TYR A 98 -1.22 5.40 3.47
CA TYR A 98 -2.56 5.41 2.86
C TYR A 98 -3.64 5.91 3.82
N VAL A 99 -3.56 5.52 5.09
CA VAL A 99 -4.47 6.00 6.14
C VAL A 99 -4.29 7.50 6.35
N ASP A 100 -3.05 7.96 6.45
CA ASP A 100 -2.71 9.37 6.60
C ASP A 100 -3.22 10.19 5.40
N GLU A 101 -2.98 9.74 4.16
CA GLU A 101 -3.52 10.38 2.96
C GLU A 101 -5.05 10.48 3.01
N MET A 102 -5.73 9.41 3.44
CA MET A 102 -7.18 9.37 3.54
C MET A 102 -7.71 10.44 4.52
N PHE A 103 -7.08 10.59 5.68
CA PHE A 103 -7.47 11.60 6.67
C PHE A 103 -7.08 13.02 6.26
N ASP A 104 -5.95 13.21 5.59
CA ASP A 104 -5.59 14.51 5.03
C ASP A 104 -6.59 14.92 3.93
N CYS A 105 -7.03 13.98 3.10
CA CYS A 105 -8.08 14.25 2.11
C CYS A 105 -9.41 14.62 2.78
N ARG A 106 -9.80 13.95 3.89
CA ARG A 106 -11.01 14.28 4.67
C ARG A 106 -11.05 15.76 5.06
N SER A 107 -9.91 16.36 5.42
CA SER A 107 -9.83 17.77 5.83
C SER A 107 -10.28 18.76 4.74
N GLN A 108 -10.30 18.33 3.48
CA GLN A 108 -10.66 19.18 2.33
C GLN A 108 -12.13 19.01 1.90
N MET A 109 -12.88 18.11 2.54
CA MET A 109 -14.22 17.70 2.12
C MET A 109 -15.26 17.98 3.19
N ASN A 110 -16.50 18.26 2.76
CA ASN A 110 -17.66 18.20 3.64
C ASN A 110 -18.07 16.74 3.92
N ASP A 111 -19.07 16.53 4.78
CA ASP A 111 -19.48 15.18 5.20
C ASP A 111 -20.07 14.32 4.07
N GLU A 112 -20.78 14.94 3.12
CA GLU A 112 -21.37 14.25 1.98
C GLU A 112 -20.29 13.79 0.99
N GLN A 113 -19.37 14.70 0.64
CA GLN A 113 -18.19 14.44 -0.18
C GLN A 113 -17.32 13.34 0.45
N TRP A 114 -17.10 13.42 1.76
CA TRP A 114 -16.36 12.40 2.50
C TRP A 114 -17.07 11.05 2.48
N THR A 115 -18.39 11.01 2.64
CA THR A 115 -19.15 9.77 2.62
C THR A 115 -19.00 9.06 1.27
N HIS A 116 -19.09 9.82 0.17
CA HIS A 116 -18.87 9.30 -1.17
C HIS A 116 -17.43 8.80 -1.35
N TYR A 117 -16.44 9.61 -0.99
CA TYR A 117 -15.02 9.28 -1.07
C TYR A 117 -14.70 8.00 -0.27
N ARG A 118 -15.11 7.93 0.99
CA ARG A 118 -14.86 6.79 1.89
C ARG A 118 -15.49 5.51 1.35
N ARG A 119 -16.72 5.57 0.83
CA ARG A 119 -17.38 4.41 0.22
C ARG A 119 -16.57 3.85 -0.95
N ASN A 120 -16.02 4.72 -1.78
CA ASN A 120 -15.19 4.31 -2.91
C ASN A 120 -13.85 3.71 -2.45
N VAL A 121 -13.21 4.29 -1.44
CA VAL A 121 -11.99 3.72 -0.85
C VAL A 121 -12.26 2.32 -0.30
N ILE A 122 -13.34 2.14 0.46
CA ILE A 122 -13.72 0.82 1.00
C ILE A 122 -13.97 -0.18 -0.13
N ARG A 123 -14.69 0.20 -1.20
CA ARG A 123 -14.92 -0.67 -2.36
C ARG A 123 -13.60 -1.13 -2.98
N LEU A 124 -12.66 -0.21 -3.21
CA LEU A 124 -11.35 -0.53 -3.77
C LEU A 124 -10.53 -1.46 -2.85
N MET A 125 -10.67 -1.30 -1.52
CA MET A 125 -10.00 -2.18 -0.56
C MET A 125 -10.61 -3.59 -0.50
N MET A 126 -11.87 -3.76 -0.93
CA MET A 126 -12.61 -5.03 -0.84
C MET A 126 -12.65 -5.85 -2.14
N ASN A 127 -12.05 -5.38 -3.24
CA ASN A 127 -12.03 -6.07 -4.56
C ASN A 127 -13.43 -6.50 -5.05
N GLU A 128 -14.38 -5.56 -5.14
CA GLU A 128 -15.63 -5.70 -5.93
C GLU A 128 -15.61 -4.81 -7.19
#